data_AF-A0A255IDD0-F1
#
_entry.id   AF-A0A255IDD0-F1
#
_cell.length_a   1.000
_cell.length_b   1.000
_cell.length_c   1.000
_cell.angle_alpha   90.00
_cell.angle_beta   90.00
_cell.angle_gamma   90.00
#
_symmetry.space_group_name_H-M   'P 1'
#
loop_
_entity.id
_entity.type
_entity.pdbx_description
1 polymer ?
#
loop_
_entity_poly.entity_id
_entity_poly.type
_entity_poly.pdbx_seq_one_letter_code
_entity_poly.pdbx_strand_id
1 'polypeptide(L)'
;METNSLKEYCLTVIKSDWLAASTSFPEFIAEISPLKKDENMLYIQENSFIFNKQLKRFPRLYLLRKRWKKKMFKLFENILTHETIIGIHNYMDKQDLDALQSELMQFLCQTRSFAPELNFDGIGQAIRNYIVYAMFKQLNCQKAGFNQACFGYSMLYPFTDNYIDNPDITNQQKAEYNRVIRDKIQGKTICSKSIHTQKTCDLLRAIEDKYPRSSHKDIYDLLLMMLEAQEDSMQQQCMENTLTQSERLDISIYKGGISVLIDYFFVDKELAEEDLYFYLSFGFFLQLADDLQDIKEDSNKGNQTIFTQDLNVESEELIVNKMFHFIHHIMNQYNAPSDSFKQLLLANCYQLILTSVAESEDFFSERYKNQLEGFLPVTYPFLKSMKENKFEKKDSYTQERYMLILDEMLIP
;
A
#
# COMPACT_ATOMS: atom_id res chain seq x y z
N MET A 1 -16.16 -20.00 0.68
CA MET A 1 -15.90 -19.92 -0.79
C MET A 1 -14.86 -20.97 -1.15
N GLU A 2 -15.03 -21.77 -2.22
CA GLU A 2 -14.03 -22.81 -2.55
C GLU A 2 -12.77 -22.20 -3.19
N THR A 3 -11.58 -22.61 -2.76
CA THR A 3 -10.28 -22.07 -3.22
C THR A 3 -10.13 -22.09 -4.74
N ASN A 4 -10.50 -23.22 -5.36
CA ASN A 4 -10.40 -23.38 -6.81
C ASN A 4 -11.33 -22.42 -7.57
N SER A 5 -12.53 -22.15 -7.03
CA SER A 5 -13.48 -21.23 -7.67
C SER A 5 -12.99 -19.78 -7.66
N LEU A 6 -12.24 -19.37 -6.62
CA LEU A 6 -11.77 -17.99 -6.51
C LEU A 6 -10.55 -17.75 -7.42
N LYS A 7 -9.60 -18.68 -7.44
CA LYS A 7 -8.46 -18.63 -8.37
C LYS A 7 -8.97 -18.65 -9.81
N GLU A 8 -9.92 -19.52 -10.14
CA GLU A 8 -10.56 -19.54 -11.47
C GLU A 8 -11.22 -18.19 -11.78
N TYR A 9 -12.04 -17.64 -10.88
CA TYR A 9 -12.69 -16.34 -11.06
C TYR A 9 -11.69 -15.22 -11.38
N CYS A 10 -10.58 -15.15 -10.62
CA CYS A 10 -9.48 -14.21 -10.90
C CYS A 10 -8.94 -14.38 -12.32
N LEU A 11 -8.60 -15.62 -12.71
CA LEU A 11 -7.92 -15.91 -13.96
C LEU A 11 -8.85 -15.88 -15.19
N THR A 12 -10.17 -15.90 -14.99
CA THR A 12 -11.15 -15.79 -16.08
C THR A 12 -11.74 -14.38 -16.18
N VAL A 13 -12.33 -13.85 -15.11
CA VAL A 13 -13.09 -12.60 -15.14
C VAL A 13 -12.15 -11.41 -15.13
N ILE A 14 -11.35 -11.28 -14.07
CA ILE A 14 -10.44 -10.13 -13.88
C ILE A 14 -9.40 -10.06 -15.01
N LYS A 15 -8.87 -11.22 -15.41
CA LYS A 15 -7.93 -11.31 -16.54
C LYS A 15 -8.57 -10.88 -17.86
N SER A 16 -9.82 -11.28 -18.13
CA SER A 16 -10.54 -10.87 -19.34
C SER A 16 -10.72 -9.34 -19.37
N ASP A 17 -11.15 -8.76 -18.26
CA ASP A 17 -11.38 -7.31 -18.17
C ASP A 17 -10.08 -6.52 -18.28
N TRP A 18 -9.00 -7.01 -17.67
CA TRP A 18 -7.66 -6.46 -17.92
C TRP A 18 -7.33 -6.56 -19.41
N LEU A 19 -7.39 -7.73 -20.03
CA LEU A 19 -7.05 -7.89 -21.46
C LEU A 19 -7.87 -6.97 -22.39
N ALA A 20 -9.13 -6.69 -22.04
CA ALA A 20 -10.02 -5.80 -22.77
C ALA A 20 -9.78 -4.29 -22.52
N ALA A 21 -9.08 -3.92 -21.45
CA ALA A 21 -8.83 -2.52 -21.11
C ALA A 21 -8.02 -1.80 -22.20
N SER A 22 -8.43 -0.57 -22.52
CA SER A 22 -7.83 0.24 -23.57
C SER A 22 -6.37 0.60 -23.23
N THR A 23 -5.51 0.62 -24.25
CA THR A 23 -4.14 1.11 -24.16
C THR A 23 -4.00 2.56 -24.65
N SER A 24 -5.12 3.20 -25.03
CA SER A 24 -5.14 4.60 -25.47
C SER A 24 -4.81 5.55 -24.33
N PHE A 25 -4.26 6.72 -24.64
CA PHE A 25 -4.00 7.76 -23.65
C PHE A 25 -5.28 8.12 -22.86
N PRO A 26 -5.20 8.31 -21.52
CA PRO A 26 -6.38 8.48 -20.68
C PRO A 26 -6.92 9.92 -20.70
N GLU A 27 -7.68 10.27 -21.75
CA GLU A 27 -8.24 11.62 -21.94
C GLU A 27 -9.34 12.02 -20.93
N PHE A 28 -9.79 11.09 -20.09
CA PHE A 28 -10.79 11.35 -19.04
C PHE A 28 -10.21 11.98 -17.77
N ILE A 29 -8.88 12.07 -17.64
CA ILE A 29 -8.23 12.69 -16.49
C ILE A 29 -8.15 14.19 -16.70
N ALA A 30 -8.60 14.96 -15.70
CA ALA A 30 -8.59 16.42 -15.79
C ALA A 30 -7.17 16.99 -15.67
N GLU A 31 -6.80 17.87 -16.59
CA GLU A 31 -5.57 18.64 -16.49
C GLU A 31 -5.61 19.66 -15.34
N ILE A 32 -4.46 19.83 -14.70
CA ILE A 32 -4.23 20.80 -13.62
C ILE A 32 -3.54 22.02 -14.22
N SER A 33 -4.17 23.19 -14.03
CA SER A 33 -3.66 24.44 -14.59
C SER A 33 -2.28 24.82 -14.03
N PRO A 34 -1.41 25.49 -14.80
CA PRO A 34 -0.11 25.94 -14.32
C PRO A 34 -0.20 26.80 -13.04
N LEU A 35 -1.19 27.69 -12.97
CA LEU A 35 -1.44 28.52 -11.78
C LEU A 35 -1.72 27.65 -10.54
N LYS A 36 -2.54 26.60 -10.69
CA LYS A 36 -2.84 25.70 -9.57
C LYS A 36 -1.62 24.89 -9.14
N LYS A 37 -0.76 24.49 -10.08
CA LYS A 37 0.52 23.84 -9.76
C LYS A 37 1.44 24.76 -8.96
N ASP A 38 1.54 26.03 -9.34
CA ASP A 38 2.33 27.02 -8.62
C ASP A 38 1.82 27.22 -7.18
N GLU A 39 0.50 27.33 -7.00
CA GLU A 39 -0.13 27.38 -5.68
C GLU A 39 0.19 26.14 -4.84
N ASN A 40 0.09 24.94 -5.43
CA ASN A 40 0.39 23.68 -4.75
C ASN A 40 1.87 23.58 -4.36
N MET A 41 2.79 23.97 -5.24
CA MET A 41 4.23 23.96 -4.95
C MET A 41 4.59 24.94 -3.82
N LEU A 42 4.05 26.16 -3.85
CA LEU A 42 4.21 27.13 -2.77
C LEU A 42 3.67 26.59 -1.44
N TYR A 43 2.46 26.03 -1.45
CA TYR A 43 1.86 25.42 -0.28
C TYR A 43 2.74 24.31 0.32
N ILE A 44 3.24 23.39 -0.52
CA ILE A 44 4.13 22.30 -0.07
C ILE A 44 5.43 22.87 0.51
N GLN A 45 6.06 23.84 -0.15
CA GLN A 45 7.31 24.44 0.30
C GLN A 45 7.16 25.14 1.66
N GLU A 46 6.12 25.96 1.83
CA GLU A 46 5.86 26.68 3.07
C GLU A 46 5.60 25.71 4.24
N ASN A 47 4.71 24.73 4.04
CA ASN A 47 4.41 23.74 5.07
C ASN A 47 5.64 22.87 5.38
N SER A 48 6.36 22.42 4.36
CA SER A 48 7.61 21.67 4.55
C SER A 48 8.65 22.47 5.35
N PHE A 49 8.78 23.79 5.10
CA PHE A 49 9.66 24.66 5.87
C PHE A 49 9.23 24.76 7.33
N ILE A 50 7.93 24.98 7.60
CA ILE A 50 7.38 25.08 8.96
C ILE A 50 7.59 23.77 9.72
N PHE A 51 7.27 22.63 9.11
CA PHE A 51 7.48 21.30 9.70
C PHE A 51 8.96 21.03 9.98
N ASN A 52 9.84 21.25 9.00
CA ASN A 52 11.28 21.05 9.19
C ASN A 52 11.85 21.95 10.29
N LYS A 53 11.39 23.20 10.39
CA LYS A 53 11.78 24.12 11.47
C LYS A 53 11.32 23.60 12.83
N GLN A 54 10.12 23.05 12.92
CA GLN A 54 9.61 22.50 14.17
C GLN A 54 10.34 21.19 14.55
N LEU A 55 10.61 20.29 13.60
CA LEU A 55 11.43 19.07 13.80
C LEU A 55 12.85 19.41 14.28
N LYS A 56 13.49 20.41 13.68
CA LYS A 56 14.82 20.89 14.10
C LYS A 56 14.84 21.40 15.54
N ARG A 57 13.71 21.93 16.03
CA ARG A 57 13.50 22.44 17.40
C ARG A 57 13.09 21.37 18.42
N PHE A 58 13.15 20.08 18.06
CA PHE A 58 12.87 18.98 18.99
C PHE A 58 13.70 19.12 20.30
N PRO A 59 13.05 19.29 21.48
CA PRO A 59 13.77 19.59 22.72
C PRO A 59 14.51 18.39 23.29
N ARG A 60 15.75 18.62 23.76
CA ARG A 60 16.48 17.62 24.57
C ARG A 60 15.82 17.38 25.93
N LEU A 61 15.33 18.46 26.57
CA LEU A 61 14.67 18.40 27.88
C LEU A 61 13.24 17.87 27.76
N TYR A 62 12.96 16.77 28.45
CA TYR A 62 11.66 16.09 28.44
C TYR A 62 10.48 17.03 28.78
N LEU A 63 10.65 17.90 29.79
CA LEU A 63 9.61 18.86 30.22
C LEU A 63 9.13 19.79 29.10
N LEU A 64 9.96 20.07 28.10
CA LEU A 64 9.62 20.94 26.97
C LEU A 64 8.93 20.20 25.83
N ARG A 65 9.02 18.86 25.80
CA ARG A 65 8.49 18.03 24.70
C ARG A 65 6.97 18.05 24.63
N LYS A 66 6.27 18.09 25.77
CA LYS A 66 4.81 18.24 25.81
C LYS A 66 4.32 19.48 25.05
N ARG A 67 4.97 20.63 25.23
CA ARG A 67 4.61 21.87 24.51
C ARG A 67 4.99 21.79 23.03
N TRP A 68 6.12 21.17 22.72
CA TRP A 68 6.56 20.96 21.34
C TRP A 68 5.61 20.04 20.56
N LYS A 69 5.17 18.94 21.19
CA LYS A 69 4.22 17.95 20.65
C LYS A 69 2.87 18.58 20.33
N LYS A 70 2.31 19.37 21.25
CA LYS A 70 1.07 20.14 20.98
C LYS A 70 1.19 21.05 19.75
N LYS A 71 2.36 21.66 19.55
CA LYS A 71 2.60 22.48 18.34
C LYS A 71 2.68 21.61 17.09
N MET A 72 3.34 20.45 17.14
CA MET A 72 3.39 19.51 16.01
C MET A 72 1.99 19.01 15.63
N PHE A 73 1.18 18.58 16.58
CA PHE A 73 -0.20 18.16 16.29
C PHE A 73 -1.04 19.28 15.68
N LYS A 74 -0.90 20.52 16.16
CA LYS A 74 -1.58 21.65 15.55
C LYS A 74 -1.17 21.88 14.08
N LEU A 75 0.09 21.59 13.73
CA LEU A 75 0.53 21.65 12.33
C LEU A 75 -0.11 20.52 11.50
N PHE A 76 -0.18 19.30 12.02
CA PHE A 76 -0.86 18.19 11.35
C PHE A 76 -2.35 18.46 11.16
N GLU A 77 -3.05 18.92 12.21
CA GLU A 77 -4.46 19.31 12.14
C GLU A 77 -4.69 20.38 11.08
N ASN A 78 -3.81 21.39 11.01
CA ASN A 78 -3.91 22.46 10.01
C ASN A 78 -3.76 21.94 8.58
N ILE A 79 -2.83 20.99 8.32
CA ILE A 79 -2.70 20.37 7.01
C ILE A 79 -3.96 19.58 6.68
N LEU A 80 -4.37 18.65 7.55
CA LEU A 80 -5.51 17.76 7.29
C LEU A 80 -6.81 18.52 6.99
N THR A 81 -6.98 19.71 7.57
CA THR A 81 -8.20 20.53 7.43
C THR A 81 -8.14 21.59 6.33
N HIS A 82 -6.98 21.89 5.75
CA HIS A 82 -6.83 22.99 4.78
C HIS A 82 -6.02 22.65 3.51
N GLU A 83 -5.35 21.49 3.45
CA GLU A 83 -4.59 21.11 2.25
C GLU A 83 -5.54 20.88 1.06
N THR A 84 -5.23 21.48 -0.10
CA THR A 84 -6.13 21.44 -1.27
C THR A 84 -5.62 20.54 -2.39
N ILE A 85 -4.61 19.72 -2.12
CA ILE A 85 -3.95 18.89 -3.13
C ILE A 85 -4.66 17.55 -3.22
N ILE A 86 -4.82 16.88 -2.08
CA ILE A 86 -5.66 15.69 -1.93
C ILE A 86 -7.07 16.14 -1.55
N GLY A 87 -7.18 17.14 -0.68
CA GLY A 87 -8.43 17.73 -0.24
C GLY A 87 -9.28 16.76 0.57
N ILE A 88 -8.68 15.92 1.42
CA ILE A 88 -9.39 14.85 2.15
C ILE A 88 -10.55 15.39 3.00
N HIS A 89 -10.42 16.59 3.54
CA HIS A 89 -11.45 17.29 4.32
C HIS A 89 -12.71 17.68 3.53
N ASN A 90 -12.68 17.59 2.20
CA ASN A 90 -13.87 17.78 1.37
C ASN A 90 -14.74 16.50 1.31
N TYR A 91 -14.20 15.36 1.72
CA TYR A 91 -14.84 14.04 1.61
C TYR A 91 -15.08 13.36 2.95
N MET A 92 -14.38 13.81 3.99
CA MET A 92 -14.53 13.33 5.36
C MET A 92 -14.82 14.52 6.27
N ASP A 93 -15.79 14.37 7.17
CA ASP A 93 -16.03 15.40 8.17
C ASP A 93 -14.91 15.42 9.23
N LYS A 94 -14.93 16.43 10.11
CA LYS A 94 -13.91 16.57 11.15
C LYS A 94 -13.87 15.35 12.09
N GLN A 95 -15.03 14.78 12.42
CA GLN A 95 -15.10 13.65 13.34
C GLN A 95 -14.44 12.41 12.73
N ASP A 96 -14.70 12.14 11.46
CA ASP A 96 -14.11 11.02 10.73
C ASP A 96 -12.60 11.20 10.52
N LEU A 97 -12.14 12.42 10.23
CA LEU A 97 -10.72 12.75 10.13
C LEU A 97 -9.99 12.56 11.47
N ASP A 98 -10.55 13.08 12.57
CA ASP A 98 -9.98 12.94 13.90
C ASP A 98 -9.91 11.45 14.31
N ALA A 99 -10.94 10.67 13.95
CA ALA A 99 -10.98 9.24 14.23
C ALA A 99 -9.97 8.44 13.38
N LEU A 100 -9.83 8.74 12.09
CA LEU A 100 -8.79 8.15 11.23
C LEU A 100 -7.39 8.48 11.75
N GLN A 101 -7.15 9.74 12.14
CA GLN A 101 -5.86 10.15 12.72
C GLN A 101 -5.57 9.38 14.02
N SER A 102 -6.55 9.28 14.92
CA SER A 102 -6.41 8.51 16.17
C SER A 102 -6.12 7.04 15.91
N GLU A 103 -6.78 6.44 14.92
CA GLU A 103 -6.59 5.05 14.54
C GLU A 103 -5.20 4.78 13.97
N LEU A 104 -4.70 5.63 13.06
CA LEU A 104 -3.34 5.51 12.53
C LEU A 104 -2.27 5.75 13.60
N MET A 105 -2.53 6.64 14.57
CA MET A 105 -1.66 6.80 15.73
C MET A 105 -1.65 5.56 16.61
N GLN A 106 -2.80 4.95 16.86
CA GLN A 106 -2.89 3.69 17.61
C GLN A 106 -2.16 2.55 16.89
N PHE A 107 -2.28 2.46 15.56
CA PHE A 107 -1.50 1.53 14.74
C PHE A 107 0.00 1.72 14.97
N LEU A 108 0.50 2.94 14.83
CA LEU A 108 1.92 3.25 15.03
C LEU A 108 2.38 2.95 16.46
N CYS A 109 1.57 3.27 17.48
CA CYS A 109 1.86 2.87 18.86
C CYS A 109 2.03 1.36 19.00
N GLN A 110 1.11 0.58 18.42
CA GLN A 110 1.19 -0.88 18.45
C GLN A 110 2.40 -1.40 17.68
N THR A 111 2.71 -0.86 16.49
CA THR A 111 3.90 -1.23 15.71
C THR A 111 5.17 -1.01 16.53
N ARG A 112 5.33 0.17 17.15
CA ARG A 112 6.53 0.49 17.95
C ARG A 112 6.64 -0.36 19.22
N SER A 113 5.51 -0.74 19.83
CA SER A 113 5.51 -1.65 20.99
C SER A 113 5.81 -3.10 20.61
N PHE A 114 5.29 -3.57 19.47
CA PHE A 114 5.39 -4.96 19.04
C PHE A 114 6.73 -5.27 18.36
N ALA A 115 7.21 -4.35 17.52
CA ALA A 115 8.42 -4.50 16.73
C ALA A 115 9.26 -3.20 16.73
N PRO A 116 9.84 -2.83 17.90
CA PRO A 116 10.67 -1.64 18.02
C PRO A 116 11.90 -1.66 17.10
N GLU A 117 12.32 -2.84 16.64
CA GLU A 117 13.42 -3.05 15.71
C GLU A 117 13.11 -2.66 14.25
N LEU A 118 11.83 -2.49 13.87
CA LEU A 118 11.49 -2.08 12.51
C LEU A 118 11.98 -0.66 12.24
N ASN A 119 12.64 -0.49 11.10
CA ASN A 119 12.99 0.80 10.54
C ASN A 119 11.76 1.47 9.90
N PHE A 120 11.96 2.68 9.36
CA PHE A 120 10.87 3.41 8.70
C PHE A 120 10.29 2.69 7.48
N ASP A 121 11.09 1.93 6.74
CA ASP A 121 10.63 1.23 5.54
C ASP A 121 9.65 0.12 5.94
N GLY A 122 10.00 -0.68 6.95
CA GLY A 122 9.12 -1.72 7.49
C GLY A 122 7.86 -1.15 8.17
N ILE A 123 7.98 -0.03 8.90
CA ILE A 123 6.82 0.68 9.44
C ILE A 123 5.92 1.20 8.30
N GLY A 124 6.54 1.77 7.26
CA GLY A 124 5.89 2.30 6.07
C GLY A 124 5.13 1.23 5.31
N GLN A 125 5.73 0.06 5.09
CA GLN A 125 5.11 -1.09 4.46
C GLN A 125 3.85 -1.53 5.22
N ALA A 126 3.95 -1.67 6.55
CA ALA A 126 2.82 -2.08 7.37
C ALA A 126 1.69 -1.04 7.37
N ILE A 127 2.01 0.24 7.57
CA ILE A 127 0.97 1.28 7.64
C ILE A 127 0.31 1.54 6.28
N ARG A 128 1.03 1.41 5.15
CA ARG A 128 0.43 1.52 3.82
C ARG A 128 -0.67 0.47 3.62
N ASN A 129 -0.39 -0.79 3.98
CA ASN A 129 -1.42 -1.83 3.92
C ASN A 129 -2.61 -1.53 4.86
N TYR A 130 -2.33 -1.06 6.08
CA TYR A 130 -3.42 -0.69 7.00
C TYR A 130 -4.27 0.50 6.49
N ILE A 131 -3.65 1.46 5.78
CA ILE A 131 -4.36 2.59 5.17
C ILE A 131 -5.33 2.10 4.09
N VAL A 132 -4.96 1.09 3.30
CA VAL A 132 -5.87 0.47 2.30
C VAL A 132 -7.13 -0.07 2.97
N TYR A 133 -6.97 -0.86 4.04
CA TYR A 133 -8.10 -1.28 4.88
C TYR A 133 -8.91 -0.10 5.43
N ALA A 134 -8.24 0.92 5.97
CA ALA A 134 -8.92 2.09 6.54
C ALA A 134 -9.75 2.84 5.47
N MET A 135 -9.23 2.96 4.24
CA MET A 135 -9.96 3.53 3.12
C MET A 135 -11.17 2.68 2.74
N PHE A 136 -11.06 1.35 2.71
CA PHE A 136 -12.21 0.49 2.44
C PHE A 136 -13.27 0.54 3.52
N LYS A 137 -12.86 0.69 4.79
CA LYS A 137 -13.77 0.91 5.89
C LYS A 137 -14.58 2.19 5.70
N GLN A 138 -13.92 3.28 5.29
CA GLN A 138 -14.58 4.55 4.96
C GLN A 138 -15.48 4.45 3.73
N LEU A 139 -15.03 3.77 2.67
CA LEU A 139 -15.80 3.51 1.45
C LEU A 139 -17.12 2.78 1.74
N ASN A 140 -17.12 1.90 2.75
CA ASN A 140 -18.28 1.15 3.21
C ASN A 140 -19.07 1.82 4.36
N CYS A 141 -18.79 3.07 4.69
CA CYS A 141 -19.44 3.82 5.77
C CYS A 141 -19.37 3.10 7.15
N GLN A 142 -18.32 2.32 7.37
CA GLN A 142 -18.10 1.63 8.63
C GLN A 142 -17.43 2.55 9.66
N LYS A 143 -17.70 2.30 10.94
CA LYS A 143 -17.20 3.16 12.02
C LYS A 143 -15.67 3.13 12.08
N ALA A 144 -15.08 4.31 12.24
CA ALA A 144 -13.67 4.45 12.56
C ALA A 144 -13.33 3.76 13.89
N GLY A 145 -12.09 3.28 14.01
CA GLY A 145 -11.66 2.50 15.16
C GLY A 145 -10.64 1.45 14.79
N PHE A 146 -9.60 1.36 15.62
CA PHE A 146 -8.50 0.44 15.45
C PHE A 146 -8.94 -1.02 15.44
N ASN A 147 -8.48 -1.78 14.45
CA ASN A 147 -8.78 -3.20 14.30
C ASN A 147 -7.52 -4.04 14.52
N GLN A 148 -7.47 -4.76 15.65
CA GLN A 148 -6.33 -5.59 16.04
C GLN A 148 -6.01 -6.70 15.02
N ALA A 149 -7.03 -7.28 14.36
CA ALA A 149 -6.83 -8.31 13.35
C ALA A 149 -6.21 -7.74 12.08
N CYS A 150 -6.72 -6.59 11.61
CA CYS A 150 -6.12 -5.90 10.48
C CYS A 150 -4.71 -5.41 10.81
N PHE A 151 -4.45 -4.91 12.02
CA PHE A 151 -3.08 -4.66 12.48
C PHE A 151 -2.19 -5.90 12.35
N GLY A 152 -2.69 -7.06 12.81
CA GLY A 152 -2.03 -8.35 12.66
C GLY A 152 -1.68 -8.65 11.21
N TYR A 153 -2.66 -8.54 10.31
CA TYR A 153 -2.50 -8.78 8.87
C TYR A 153 -1.54 -7.81 8.20
N SER A 154 -1.71 -6.49 8.41
CA SER A 154 -0.84 -5.48 7.81
C SER A 154 0.62 -5.58 8.28
N MET A 155 0.83 -5.97 9.54
CA MET A 155 2.17 -6.23 10.06
C MET A 155 2.79 -7.54 9.57
N LEU A 156 2.05 -8.44 8.90
CA LEU A 156 2.68 -9.64 8.32
C LEU A 156 3.66 -9.25 7.21
N TYR A 157 3.34 -8.28 6.37
CA TYR A 157 4.14 -7.86 5.20
C TYR A 157 5.62 -7.61 5.54
N PRO A 158 5.98 -6.75 6.51
CA PRO A 158 7.38 -6.55 6.85
C PRO A 158 8.07 -7.76 7.49
N PHE A 159 7.32 -8.78 7.95
CA PHE A 159 7.86 -10.02 8.50
C PHE A 159 7.93 -11.15 7.47
N THR A 160 6.99 -11.19 6.52
CA THR A 160 6.94 -12.22 5.48
C THR A 160 7.77 -11.80 4.29
N ASP A 161 7.47 -10.66 3.68
CA ASP A 161 8.01 -10.27 2.38
C ASP A 161 9.50 -10.00 2.51
N ASN A 162 9.90 -9.17 3.50
CA ASN A 162 11.30 -8.92 3.78
C ASN A 162 12.09 -10.19 4.13
N TYR A 163 11.46 -11.23 4.67
CA TYR A 163 12.11 -12.50 4.95
C TYR A 163 12.26 -13.37 3.68
N ILE A 164 11.21 -13.38 2.84
CA ILE A 164 11.18 -14.12 1.56
C ILE A 164 12.08 -13.46 0.51
N ASP A 165 12.21 -12.15 0.51
CA ASP A 165 13.01 -11.40 -0.47
C ASP A 165 14.47 -11.28 -0.06
N ASN A 166 14.82 -11.66 1.18
CA ASN A 166 16.19 -11.62 1.65
C ASN A 166 17.06 -12.67 0.93
N PRO A 167 18.14 -12.25 0.23
CA PRO A 167 19.04 -13.16 -0.48
C PRO A 167 19.92 -14.00 0.45
N ASP A 168 20.13 -13.57 1.70
CA ASP A 168 20.92 -14.29 2.69
C ASP A 168 20.13 -15.47 3.31
N ILE A 169 18.82 -15.54 3.07
CA ILE A 169 17.97 -16.64 3.52
C ILE A 169 17.87 -17.70 2.43
N THR A 170 18.23 -18.93 2.76
CA THR A 170 18.19 -20.05 1.81
C THR A 170 16.76 -20.46 1.45
N ASN A 171 16.57 -21.05 0.27
CA ASN A 171 15.27 -21.59 -0.15
C ASN A 171 14.70 -22.61 0.85
N GLN A 172 15.56 -23.41 1.49
CA GLN A 172 15.13 -24.36 2.52
C GLN A 172 14.57 -23.64 3.76
N GLN A 173 15.19 -22.55 4.19
CA GLN A 173 14.70 -21.74 5.31
C GLN A 173 13.37 -21.05 4.96
N LYS A 174 13.24 -20.50 3.76
CA LYS A 174 11.97 -19.93 3.26
C LYS A 174 10.85 -20.97 3.25
N ALA A 175 11.13 -22.17 2.74
CA ALA A 175 10.16 -23.27 2.73
C ALA A 175 9.78 -23.74 4.15
N GLU A 176 10.74 -23.82 5.08
CA GLU A 176 10.44 -24.14 6.48
C GLU A 176 9.57 -23.06 7.14
N TYR A 177 9.87 -21.78 6.88
CA TYR A 177 9.11 -20.64 7.38
C TYR A 177 7.66 -20.65 6.87
N ASN A 178 7.46 -20.82 5.56
CA ASN A 178 6.12 -20.93 4.97
C ASN A 178 5.34 -22.12 5.52
N ARG A 179 6.00 -23.28 5.72
CA ARG A 179 5.36 -24.43 6.37
C ARG A 179 4.86 -24.09 7.78
N VAL A 180 5.64 -23.36 8.57
CA VAL A 180 5.22 -22.93 9.91
C VAL A 180 4.02 -22.00 9.86
N ILE A 181 4.02 -21.02 8.94
CA ILE A 181 2.87 -20.13 8.73
C ILE A 181 1.64 -20.96 8.35
N ARG A 182 1.75 -21.87 7.39
CA ARG A 182 0.68 -22.78 6.97
C ARG A 182 0.12 -23.58 8.13
N ASP A 183 0.99 -24.21 8.92
CA ASP A 183 0.60 -25.00 10.07
C ASP A 183 -0.12 -24.14 11.13
N LYS A 184 0.32 -22.89 11.36
CA LYS A 184 -0.34 -21.94 12.26
C LYS A 184 -1.71 -21.52 11.74
N ILE A 185 -1.85 -21.23 10.45
CA ILE A 185 -3.14 -20.88 9.83
C ILE A 185 -4.11 -22.06 9.94
N GLN A 186 -3.64 -23.30 9.76
CA GLN A 186 -4.41 -24.53 9.93
C GLN A 186 -4.75 -24.89 11.40
N GLY A 187 -4.27 -24.11 12.37
CA GLY A 187 -4.56 -24.32 13.79
C GLY A 187 -3.70 -25.39 14.48
N LYS A 188 -2.61 -25.83 13.87
CA LYS A 188 -1.65 -26.74 14.51
C LYS A 188 -0.85 -25.99 15.59
N THR A 189 -0.43 -26.72 16.62
CA THR A 189 0.46 -26.16 17.64
C THR A 189 1.87 -26.02 17.08
N ILE A 190 2.41 -24.80 17.12
CA ILE A 190 3.75 -24.49 16.64
C ILE A 190 4.69 -24.28 17.82
N CYS A 191 5.85 -24.93 17.79
CA CYS A 191 6.99 -24.56 18.61
C CYS A 191 7.88 -23.62 17.80
N SER A 192 7.78 -22.31 18.07
CA SER A 192 8.59 -21.29 17.40
C SER A 192 10.07 -21.52 17.66
N LYS A 193 10.86 -21.65 16.60
CA LYS A 193 12.32 -21.83 16.68
C LYS A 193 13.11 -20.52 16.73
N SER A 194 12.45 -19.39 16.47
CA SER A 194 13.07 -18.07 16.42
C SER A 194 12.09 -16.98 16.92
N ILE A 195 12.64 -15.83 17.31
CA ILE A 195 11.86 -14.64 17.68
C ILE A 195 11.01 -14.16 16.49
N HIS A 196 11.56 -14.21 15.27
CA HIS A 196 10.85 -13.82 14.04
C HIS A 196 9.59 -14.66 13.83
N THR A 197 9.73 -15.99 13.89
CA THR A 197 8.62 -16.94 13.78
C THR A 197 7.59 -16.75 14.90
N GLN A 198 8.04 -16.46 16.12
CA GLN A 198 7.15 -16.17 17.24
C GLN A 198 6.30 -14.93 16.96
N LYS A 199 6.91 -13.84 16.51
CA LYS A 199 6.19 -12.61 16.14
C LYS A 199 5.20 -12.86 15.01
N THR A 200 5.58 -13.59 13.97
CA THR A 200 4.62 -13.99 12.90
C THR A 200 3.43 -14.77 13.46
N CYS A 201 3.67 -15.71 14.39
CA CYS A 201 2.59 -16.46 15.04
C CYS A 201 1.70 -15.57 15.92
N ASP A 202 2.27 -14.56 16.57
CA ASP A 202 1.54 -13.60 17.40
C ASP A 202 0.65 -12.68 16.53
N LEU A 203 1.12 -12.26 15.35
CA LEU A 203 0.33 -11.52 14.37
C LEU A 203 -0.85 -12.35 13.83
N LEU A 204 -0.62 -13.62 13.50
CA LEU A 204 -1.70 -14.54 13.11
C LEU A 204 -2.67 -14.81 14.27
N ARG A 205 -2.19 -14.80 15.52
CA ARG A 205 -3.06 -14.90 16.70
C ARG A 205 -3.94 -13.65 16.84
N ALA A 206 -3.43 -12.46 16.56
CA ALA A 206 -4.22 -11.24 16.60
C ALA A 206 -5.44 -11.28 15.65
N ILE A 207 -5.31 -11.96 14.50
CA ILE A 207 -6.43 -12.24 13.59
C ILE A 207 -7.40 -13.23 14.25
N GLU A 208 -6.88 -14.33 14.79
CA GLU A 208 -7.67 -15.40 15.42
C GLU A 208 -8.45 -14.99 16.66
N ASP A 209 -7.89 -14.11 17.49
CA ASP A 209 -8.53 -13.62 18.71
C ASP A 209 -9.81 -12.82 18.39
N LYS A 210 -9.85 -12.15 17.23
CA LYS A 210 -11.03 -11.41 16.76
C LYS A 210 -11.93 -12.26 15.87
N TYR A 211 -11.36 -13.11 15.03
CA TYR A 211 -12.06 -13.94 14.06
C TYR A 211 -11.72 -15.42 14.26
N PRO A 212 -12.40 -16.13 15.18
CA PRO A 212 -12.09 -17.54 15.46
C PRO A 212 -12.28 -18.44 14.23
N ARG A 213 -11.36 -19.38 14.00
CA ARG A 213 -11.42 -20.36 12.88
C ARG A 213 -12.74 -21.11 12.78
N SER A 214 -13.35 -21.43 13.93
CA SER A 214 -14.60 -22.20 13.98
C SER A 214 -15.79 -21.46 13.38
N SER A 215 -15.75 -20.12 13.35
CA SER A 215 -16.82 -19.27 12.82
C SER A 215 -16.43 -18.46 11.58
N HIS A 216 -15.14 -18.32 11.28
CA HIS A 216 -14.64 -17.48 10.18
C HIS A 216 -13.70 -18.25 9.23
N LYS A 217 -14.10 -19.47 8.82
CA LYS A 217 -13.28 -20.35 7.99
C LYS A 217 -12.76 -19.65 6.72
N ASP A 218 -13.59 -18.80 6.10
CA ASP A 218 -13.23 -18.10 4.85
C ASP A 218 -11.98 -17.21 5.00
N ILE A 219 -11.78 -16.56 6.14
CA ILE A 219 -10.57 -15.74 6.39
C ILE A 219 -9.31 -16.62 6.36
N TYR A 220 -9.38 -17.82 6.95
CA TYR A 220 -8.23 -18.73 6.99
C TYR A 220 -8.00 -19.42 5.65
N ASP A 221 -9.06 -19.71 4.91
CA ASP A 221 -8.95 -20.17 3.53
C ASP A 221 -8.25 -19.11 2.67
N LEU A 222 -8.61 -17.82 2.82
CA LEU A 222 -7.94 -16.71 2.13
C LEU A 222 -6.49 -16.51 2.57
N LEU A 223 -6.18 -16.62 3.87
CA LEU A 223 -4.79 -16.56 4.35
C LEU A 223 -3.93 -17.72 3.79
N LEU A 224 -4.51 -18.91 3.62
CA LEU A 224 -3.83 -20.03 2.94
C LEU A 224 -3.63 -19.74 1.45
N MET A 225 -4.62 -19.15 0.78
CA MET A 225 -4.52 -18.73 -0.62
C MET A 225 -3.46 -17.64 -0.81
N MET A 226 -3.37 -16.67 0.11
CA MET A 226 -2.34 -15.63 0.07
C MET A 226 -0.95 -16.23 0.25
N LEU A 227 -0.80 -17.22 1.13
CA LEU A 227 0.47 -17.93 1.30
C LEU A 227 0.86 -18.70 0.03
N GLU A 228 -0.10 -19.36 -0.63
CA GLU A 228 0.11 -20.00 -1.94
C GLU A 228 0.49 -18.96 -3.01
N ALA A 229 -0.22 -17.84 -3.08
CA ALA A 229 0.09 -16.77 -4.03
C ALA A 229 1.49 -16.17 -3.81
N GLN A 230 1.91 -16.03 -2.55
CA GLN A 230 3.28 -15.60 -2.21
C GLN A 230 4.32 -16.63 -2.66
N GLU A 231 4.07 -17.93 -2.43
CA GLU A 231 4.94 -19.01 -2.91
C GLU A 231 5.02 -19.04 -4.45
N ASP A 232 3.89 -18.88 -5.15
CA ASP A 232 3.84 -18.78 -6.62
C ASP A 232 4.63 -17.56 -7.12
N SER A 233 4.55 -16.41 -6.42
CA SER A 233 5.29 -15.20 -6.81
C SER A 233 6.81 -15.32 -6.71
N MET A 234 7.33 -16.28 -5.92
CA MET A 234 8.77 -16.56 -5.89
C MET A 234 9.30 -17.06 -7.24
N GLN A 235 8.43 -17.59 -8.12
CA GLN A 235 8.82 -17.95 -9.49
C GLN A 235 9.23 -16.72 -10.30
N GLN A 236 8.67 -15.54 -10.01
CA GLN A 236 9.04 -14.29 -10.67
C GLN A 236 10.46 -13.85 -10.31
N GLN A 237 11.03 -14.33 -9.20
CA GLN A 237 12.40 -14.05 -8.78
C GLN A 237 13.42 -15.07 -9.34
N CYS A 238 12.94 -16.14 -9.99
CA CYS A 238 13.79 -17.21 -10.51
C CYS A 238 14.27 -16.88 -11.92
N MET A 239 15.60 -16.74 -12.11
CA MET A 239 16.17 -16.50 -13.44
C MET A 239 16.30 -17.76 -14.30
N GLU A 240 16.17 -18.96 -13.72
CA GLU A 240 16.34 -20.23 -14.45
C GLU A 240 15.13 -20.56 -15.34
N ASN A 241 13.94 -20.07 -14.98
CA ASN A 241 12.70 -20.30 -15.71
C ASN A 241 12.14 -18.99 -16.22
N THR A 242 12.06 -18.81 -17.54
CA THR A 242 11.42 -17.64 -18.13
C THR A 242 9.91 -17.77 -18.10
N LEU A 243 9.23 -16.88 -17.38
CA LEU A 243 7.77 -16.80 -17.32
C LEU A 243 7.21 -16.11 -18.57
N THR A 244 6.17 -16.69 -19.14
CA THR A 244 5.38 -16.07 -20.22
C THR A 244 4.59 -14.86 -19.70
N GLN A 245 4.14 -14.01 -20.62
CA GLN A 245 3.22 -12.90 -20.32
C GLN A 245 2.01 -13.33 -19.50
N SER A 246 1.40 -14.44 -19.89
CA SER A 246 0.22 -14.97 -19.23
C SER A 246 0.52 -15.37 -17.79
N GLU A 247 1.64 -16.07 -17.55
CA GLU A 247 2.01 -16.54 -16.21
C GLU A 247 2.33 -15.37 -15.28
N ARG A 248 3.07 -14.36 -15.75
CA ARG A 248 3.34 -13.14 -14.98
C ARG A 248 2.03 -12.44 -14.58
N LEU A 249 1.11 -12.33 -15.54
CA LEU A 249 -0.21 -11.75 -15.31
C LEU A 249 -1.04 -12.55 -14.31
N ASP A 250 -1.05 -13.88 -14.43
CA ASP A 250 -1.81 -14.77 -13.55
C ASP A 250 -1.32 -14.67 -12.10
N ILE A 251 0.00 -14.58 -11.90
CA ILE A 251 0.60 -14.37 -10.59
C ILE A 251 0.18 -13.02 -10.00
N SER A 252 0.33 -11.92 -10.75
CA SER A 252 -0.01 -10.58 -10.25
C SER A 252 -1.51 -10.43 -9.95
N ILE A 253 -2.40 -10.98 -10.78
CA ILE A 253 -3.85 -10.96 -10.55
C ILE A 253 -4.18 -11.73 -9.27
N TYR A 254 -3.68 -12.96 -9.13
CA TYR A 254 -4.04 -13.81 -8.00
C TYR A 254 -3.50 -13.24 -6.68
N LYS A 255 -2.23 -12.84 -6.64
CA LYS A 255 -1.60 -12.29 -5.44
C LYS A 255 -2.26 -10.97 -5.00
N GLY A 256 -2.37 -10.02 -5.91
CA GLY A 256 -2.96 -8.71 -5.61
C GLY A 256 -4.43 -8.84 -5.18
N GLY A 257 -5.22 -9.63 -5.92
CA GLY A 257 -6.64 -9.80 -5.63
C GLY A 257 -6.91 -10.42 -4.27
N ILE A 258 -6.21 -11.51 -3.92
CA ILE A 258 -6.39 -12.17 -2.62
C ILE A 258 -5.96 -11.27 -1.47
N SER A 259 -4.87 -10.52 -1.64
CA SER A 259 -4.36 -9.57 -0.64
C SER A 259 -5.44 -8.57 -0.19
N VAL A 260 -6.07 -7.89 -1.16
CA VAL A 260 -7.10 -6.88 -0.86
C VAL A 260 -8.43 -7.51 -0.44
N LEU A 261 -8.76 -8.69 -0.96
CA LEU A 261 -9.98 -9.38 -0.53
C LEU A 261 -9.93 -9.71 0.97
N ILE A 262 -8.78 -10.05 1.54
CA ILE A 262 -8.64 -10.27 2.99
C ILE A 262 -9.02 -9.02 3.78
N ASP A 263 -8.61 -7.83 3.34
CA ASP A 263 -8.98 -6.57 4.01
C ASP A 263 -10.49 -6.35 4.04
N TYR A 264 -11.20 -6.72 2.96
CA TYR A 264 -12.66 -6.64 2.92
C TYR A 264 -13.32 -7.49 4.00
N PHE A 265 -12.81 -8.70 4.28
CA PHE A 265 -13.34 -9.54 5.36
C PHE A 265 -13.17 -8.90 6.75
N PHE A 266 -12.24 -7.96 6.91
CA PHE A 266 -12.09 -7.21 8.17
C PHE A 266 -13.01 -5.99 8.27
N VAL A 267 -13.67 -5.59 7.19
CA VAL A 267 -14.70 -4.53 7.16
C VAL A 267 -16.02 -5.01 7.79
N ASP A 268 -16.17 -6.32 8.03
CA ASP A 268 -17.31 -6.94 8.74
C ASP A 268 -18.67 -6.71 8.04
N LYS A 269 -18.68 -6.90 6.72
CA LYS A 269 -19.85 -6.81 5.84
C LYS A 269 -20.11 -8.16 5.16
N GLU A 270 -21.37 -8.44 4.83
CA GLU A 270 -21.73 -9.58 4.00
C GLU A 270 -21.21 -9.39 2.56
N LEU A 271 -20.47 -10.39 2.07
CA LEU A 271 -19.87 -10.39 0.74
C LEU A 271 -20.94 -10.50 -0.36
N ALA A 272 -21.10 -9.44 -1.14
CA ALA A 272 -21.83 -9.47 -2.41
C ALA A 272 -20.91 -9.83 -3.59
N GLU A 273 -21.48 -10.30 -4.70
CA GLU A 273 -20.72 -10.59 -5.93
C GLU A 273 -20.05 -9.34 -6.52
N GLU A 274 -20.74 -8.19 -6.47
CA GLU A 274 -20.17 -6.89 -6.89
C GLU A 274 -18.95 -6.50 -6.03
N ASP A 275 -18.99 -6.79 -4.73
CA ASP A 275 -17.86 -6.56 -3.83
C ASP A 275 -16.69 -7.47 -4.24
N LEU A 276 -16.94 -8.76 -4.48
CA LEU A 276 -15.91 -9.72 -4.90
C LEU A 276 -15.16 -9.24 -6.14
N TYR A 277 -15.88 -8.85 -7.20
CA TYR A 277 -15.27 -8.31 -8.42
C TYR A 277 -14.42 -7.07 -8.15
N PHE A 278 -14.97 -6.12 -7.38
CA PHE A 278 -14.30 -4.87 -7.08
C PHE A 278 -12.99 -5.09 -6.31
N TYR A 279 -13.03 -5.82 -5.19
CA TYR A 279 -11.86 -6.00 -4.32
C TYR A 279 -10.76 -6.83 -4.98
N LEU A 280 -11.11 -7.86 -5.75
CA LEU A 280 -10.13 -8.62 -6.53
C LEU A 280 -9.46 -7.76 -7.61
N SER A 281 -10.25 -6.99 -8.36
CA SER A 281 -9.73 -6.09 -9.39
C SER A 281 -8.86 -4.97 -8.80
N PHE A 282 -9.31 -4.37 -7.70
CA PHE A 282 -8.58 -3.31 -7.02
C PHE A 282 -7.25 -3.82 -6.45
N GLY A 283 -7.24 -5.03 -5.90
CA GLY A 283 -6.02 -5.70 -5.46
C GLY A 283 -5.03 -5.95 -6.59
N PHE A 284 -5.50 -6.43 -7.74
CA PHE A 284 -4.66 -6.54 -8.93
C PHE A 284 -4.09 -5.18 -9.37
N PHE A 285 -4.91 -4.13 -9.37
CA PHE A 285 -4.44 -2.76 -9.65
C PHE A 285 -3.32 -2.32 -8.69
N LEU A 286 -3.45 -2.57 -7.38
CA LEU A 286 -2.41 -2.23 -6.42
C LEU A 286 -1.12 -3.02 -6.67
N GLN A 287 -1.20 -4.31 -7.01
CA GLN A 287 -0.03 -5.10 -7.38
C GLN A 287 0.70 -4.51 -8.60
N LEU A 288 -0.04 -4.04 -9.61
CA LEU A 288 0.56 -3.34 -10.75
C LEU A 288 1.21 -2.00 -10.37
N ALA A 289 0.60 -1.27 -9.43
CA ALA A 289 1.15 -0.02 -8.95
C ALA A 289 2.46 -0.24 -8.19
N ASP A 290 2.55 -1.28 -7.37
CA ASP A 290 3.78 -1.70 -6.70
C ASP A 290 4.85 -2.09 -7.73
N ASP A 291 4.53 -2.98 -8.70
CA ASP A 291 5.45 -3.37 -9.77
C ASP A 291 5.96 -2.16 -10.60
N LEU A 292 5.12 -1.13 -10.80
CA LEU A 292 5.50 0.10 -11.50
C LEU A 292 6.43 1.01 -10.66
N GLN A 293 6.21 1.07 -9.35
CA GLN A 293 7.10 1.78 -8.43
C GLN A 293 8.47 1.12 -8.36
N ASP A 294 8.47 -0.21 -8.36
CA ASP A 294 9.67 -1.03 -8.19
C ASP A 294 10.32 -1.47 -9.51
N ILE A 295 9.79 -1.06 -10.67
CA ILE A 295 10.29 -1.42 -12.01
C ILE A 295 11.82 -1.32 -12.15
N LYS A 296 12.43 -0.29 -11.55
CA LYS A 296 13.88 -0.11 -11.54
C LYS A 296 14.59 -1.18 -10.73
N GLU A 297 14.10 -1.45 -9.53
CA GLU A 297 14.65 -2.46 -8.63
C GLU A 297 14.46 -3.86 -9.21
N ASP A 298 13.26 -4.17 -9.69
CA ASP A 298 12.90 -5.44 -10.30
C ASP A 298 13.72 -5.72 -11.56
N SER A 299 13.87 -4.71 -12.43
CA SER A 299 14.72 -4.81 -13.62
C SER A 299 16.17 -5.13 -13.25
N ASN A 300 16.72 -4.44 -12.25
CA ASN A 300 18.10 -4.68 -11.79
C ASN A 300 18.28 -6.07 -11.15
N LYS A 301 17.25 -6.59 -10.49
CA LYS A 301 17.23 -7.92 -9.86
C LYS A 301 16.90 -9.04 -10.85
N GLY A 302 16.49 -8.71 -12.08
CA GLY A 302 15.99 -9.68 -13.06
C GLY A 302 14.66 -10.32 -12.66
N ASN A 303 13.89 -9.65 -11.79
CA ASN A 303 12.56 -10.09 -11.41
C ASN A 303 11.63 -9.99 -12.63
N GLN A 304 10.70 -10.94 -12.73
CA GLN A 304 9.85 -11.18 -13.88
C GLN A 304 8.41 -10.68 -13.66
N THR A 305 8.25 -9.37 -13.53
CA THR A 305 6.93 -8.70 -13.39
C THR A 305 6.36 -8.34 -14.76
N ILE A 306 5.14 -7.77 -14.78
CA ILE A 306 4.51 -7.28 -16.01
C ILE A 306 5.34 -6.14 -16.63
N PHE A 307 5.98 -5.32 -15.81
CA PHE A 307 6.77 -4.14 -16.21
C PHE A 307 8.23 -4.44 -16.58
N THR A 308 8.71 -5.67 -16.37
CA THR A 308 10.11 -6.04 -16.68
C THR A 308 10.25 -7.02 -17.84
N GLN A 309 9.17 -7.21 -18.59
CA GLN A 309 9.16 -8.21 -19.65
C GLN A 309 10.00 -7.78 -20.86
N ASP A 310 9.64 -6.65 -21.47
CA ASP A 310 10.28 -6.18 -22.70
C ASP A 310 11.18 -4.96 -22.44
N LEU A 311 10.93 -4.22 -21.35
CA LEU A 311 11.62 -2.97 -20.98
C LEU A 311 11.67 -1.96 -22.15
N ASN A 312 10.72 -2.08 -23.08
CA ASN A 312 10.54 -1.16 -24.18
C ASN A 312 9.61 -0.05 -23.69
N VAL A 313 10.10 1.19 -23.80
CA VAL A 313 9.36 2.41 -23.49
C VAL A 313 7.92 2.39 -24.02
N GLU A 314 7.71 2.01 -25.28
CA GLU A 314 6.35 1.98 -25.86
C GLU A 314 5.45 0.95 -25.16
N SER A 315 5.99 -0.22 -24.80
CA SER A 315 5.24 -1.26 -24.09
C SER A 315 4.84 -0.79 -22.69
N GLU A 316 5.76 -0.15 -21.95
CA GLU A 316 5.48 0.33 -20.59
C GLU A 316 4.43 1.45 -20.59
N GLU A 317 4.48 2.37 -21.57
CA GLU A 317 3.48 3.42 -21.74
C GLU A 317 2.08 2.85 -21.99
N LEU A 318 1.97 1.78 -22.79
CA LEU A 318 0.69 1.10 -23.05
C LEU A 318 0.14 0.43 -21.79
N ILE A 319 1.00 -0.19 -20.96
CA ILE A 319 0.59 -0.81 -19.69
C ILE A 319 0.10 0.27 -18.72
N VAL A 320 0.80 1.41 -18.60
CA VAL A 320 0.36 2.52 -17.74
C VAL A 320 -0.99 3.09 -18.19
N ASN A 321 -1.19 3.32 -19.50
CA ASN A 321 -2.49 3.74 -20.02
C ASN A 321 -3.59 2.74 -19.65
N LYS A 322 -3.27 1.45 -19.77
CA LYS A 322 -4.17 0.36 -19.45
C LYS A 322 -4.54 0.32 -17.97
N MET A 323 -3.60 0.60 -17.06
CA MET A 323 -3.89 0.77 -15.63
C MET A 323 -4.90 1.89 -15.38
N PHE A 324 -4.75 3.04 -16.04
CA PHE A 324 -5.72 4.14 -15.89
C PHE A 324 -7.12 3.75 -16.33
N HIS A 325 -7.26 3.10 -17.49
CA HIS A 325 -8.57 2.64 -17.99
C HIS A 325 -9.16 1.57 -17.09
N PHE A 326 -8.35 0.62 -16.63
CA PHE A 326 -8.79 -0.47 -15.76
C PHE A 326 -9.32 0.09 -14.42
N ILE A 327 -8.55 0.92 -13.72
CA ILE A 327 -9.00 1.49 -12.44
C ILE A 327 -10.21 2.43 -12.61
N HIS A 328 -10.27 3.21 -13.70
CA HIS A 328 -11.42 4.05 -14.01
C HIS A 328 -12.69 3.21 -14.22
N HIS A 329 -12.57 2.12 -14.99
CA HIS A 329 -13.68 1.21 -15.28
C HIS A 329 -14.23 0.58 -13.99
N ILE A 330 -13.37 -0.05 -13.19
CA ILE A 330 -13.82 -0.78 -11.99
C ILE A 330 -14.44 0.17 -10.95
N MET A 331 -13.88 1.38 -10.79
CA MET A 331 -14.41 2.37 -9.86
C MET A 331 -15.76 2.97 -10.31
N ASN A 332 -15.99 3.07 -11.63
CA ASN A 332 -17.27 3.55 -12.16
C ASN A 332 -18.38 2.50 -12.10
N GLN A 333 -18.03 1.21 -12.24
CA GLN A 333 -19.01 0.11 -12.14
C GLN A 333 -19.40 -0.21 -10.70
N TYR A 334 -18.53 0.09 -9.74
CA TYR A 334 -18.77 -0.25 -8.34
C TYR A 334 -19.75 0.70 -7.65
N ASN A 335 -20.84 0.14 -7.12
CA ASN A 335 -21.84 0.84 -6.33
C ASN A 335 -21.39 0.94 -4.87
N ALA A 336 -20.43 1.82 -4.58
CA ALA A 336 -19.95 2.02 -3.23
C ALA A 336 -21.01 2.65 -2.32
N PRO A 337 -21.07 2.27 -1.02
CA PRO A 337 -21.91 2.96 -0.04
C PRO A 337 -21.62 4.47 0.08
N SER A 338 -20.37 4.88 -0.11
CA SER A 338 -19.95 6.30 -0.14
C SER A 338 -19.41 6.70 -1.52
N ASP A 339 -20.27 7.30 -2.35
CA ASP A 339 -19.87 7.77 -3.69
C ASP A 339 -18.86 8.94 -3.66
N SER A 340 -18.99 9.85 -2.69
CA SER A 340 -18.02 10.94 -2.53
C SER A 340 -16.63 10.41 -2.18
N PHE A 341 -16.56 9.44 -1.27
CA PHE A 341 -15.28 8.83 -0.91
C PHE A 341 -14.71 7.95 -2.03
N LYS A 342 -15.57 7.32 -2.84
CA LYS A 342 -15.16 6.60 -4.07
C LYS A 342 -14.43 7.53 -5.04
N GLN A 343 -14.90 8.77 -5.22
CA GLN A 343 -14.23 9.75 -6.07
C GLN A 343 -12.85 10.14 -5.53
N LEU A 344 -12.73 10.35 -4.21
CA LEU A 344 -11.44 10.58 -3.56
C LEU A 344 -10.50 9.39 -3.78
N LEU A 345 -10.98 8.16 -3.59
CA LEU A 345 -10.17 6.95 -3.77
C LEU A 345 -9.66 6.85 -5.21
N LEU A 346 -10.53 7.07 -6.21
CA LEU A 346 -10.14 7.04 -7.63
C LEU A 346 -9.09 8.12 -7.96
N ALA A 347 -9.26 9.34 -7.44
CA ALA A 347 -8.28 10.40 -7.61
C ALA A 347 -6.92 10.01 -7.01
N ASN A 348 -6.89 9.38 -5.84
CA ASN A 348 -5.66 8.87 -5.23
C ASN A 348 -5.02 7.75 -6.06
N CYS A 349 -5.82 6.84 -6.66
CA CYS A 349 -5.29 5.83 -7.57
C CYS A 349 -4.61 6.46 -8.80
N TYR A 350 -5.19 7.51 -9.38
CA TYR A 350 -4.52 8.24 -10.47
C TYR A 350 -3.22 8.89 -10.02
N GLN A 351 -3.21 9.53 -8.86
CA GLN A 351 -1.99 10.10 -8.30
C GLN A 351 -0.93 9.03 -8.04
N LEU A 352 -1.33 7.84 -7.61
CA LEU A 352 -0.43 6.70 -7.43
C LEU A 352 0.25 6.33 -8.75
N ILE A 353 -0.51 6.15 -9.84
CA ILE A 353 0.06 5.85 -11.16
C ILE A 353 0.99 6.98 -11.64
N LEU A 354 0.51 8.23 -11.61
CA LEU A 354 1.25 9.39 -12.10
C LEU A 354 2.57 9.60 -11.35
N THR A 355 2.55 9.48 -10.02
CA THR A 355 3.76 9.61 -9.21
C THR A 355 4.71 8.44 -9.43
N SER A 356 4.20 7.22 -9.63
CA SER A 356 5.04 6.05 -9.92
C SER A 356 5.79 6.21 -11.26
N VAL A 357 5.11 6.71 -12.31
CA VAL A 357 5.77 7.08 -13.57
C VAL A 357 6.82 8.18 -13.37
N ALA A 358 6.51 9.19 -12.57
CA ALA A 358 7.45 10.25 -12.23
C ALA A 358 8.72 9.72 -11.53
N GLU A 359 8.54 8.71 -10.69
CA GLU A 359 9.60 8.09 -9.93
C GLU A 359 10.48 7.13 -10.74
N SER A 360 9.95 6.62 -11.85
CA SER A 360 10.53 5.65 -12.77
C SER A 360 10.83 6.25 -14.16
N GLU A 361 11.26 7.52 -14.19
CA GLU A 361 11.40 8.33 -15.41
C GLU A 361 12.31 7.74 -16.51
N ASP A 362 13.20 6.81 -16.15
CA ASP A 362 14.14 6.12 -17.04
C ASP A 362 13.45 5.16 -18.01
N PHE A 363 12.20 4.74 -17.73
CA PHE A 363 11.45 3.74 -18.50
C PHE A 363 10.40 4.34 -19.45
N PHE A 364 10.32 5.67 -19.53
CA PHE A 364 9.26 6.37 -20.27
C PHE A 364 9.83 7.46 -21.18
N SER A 365 9.18 7.70 -22.32
CA SER A 365 9.61 8.75 -23.24
C SER A 365 9.38 10.15 -22.66
N GLU A 366 10.21 11.12 -23.05
CA GLU A 366 10.01 12.53 -22.67
C GLU A 366 8.64 13.06 -23.14
N ARG A 367 8.17 12.60 -24.30
CA ARG A 367 6.85 12.99 -24.82
C ARG A 367 5.74 12.55 -23.86
N TYR A 368 5.74 11.26 -23.49
CA TYR A 368 4.72 10.70 -22.64
C TYR A 368 4.72 11.32 -21.25
N LYS A 369 5.92 11.49 -20.66
CA LYS A 369 6.10 12.22 -19.40
C LYS A 369 5.48 13.62 -19.51
N ASN A 370 5.88 14.43 -20.48
CA ASN A 370 5.33 15.79 -20.63
C ASN A 370 3.79 15.82 -20.75
N GLN A 371 3.17 14.82 -21.37
CA GLN A 371 1.71 14.70 -21.43
C GLN A 371 1.12 14.39 -20.05
N LEU A 372 1.67 13.42 -19.33
CA LEU A 372 1.23 13.06 -17.98
C LEU A 372 1.50 14.16 -16.94
N GLU A 373 2.48 15.05 -17.16
CA GLU A 373 2.72 16.18 -16.26
C GLU A 373 1.45 17.00 -16.09
N GLY A 374 0.66 17.16 -17.17
CA GLY A 374 -0.61 17.90 -17.18
C GLY A 374 -1.55 17.47 -16.05
N PHE A 375 -1.50 16.20 -15.63
CA PHE A 375 -2.37 15.63 -14.60
C PHE A 375 -1.78 15.64 -13.18
N LEU A 376 -0.49 15.96 -13.04
CA LEU A 376 0.17 16.03 -11.75
C LEU A 376 -0.14 17.36 -11.02
N PRO A 377 -0.33 17.33 -9.69
CA PRO A 377 -0.64 18.53 -8.91
C PRO A 377 0.51 19.52 -8.81
N VAL A 378 1.71 19.08 -9.18
CA VAL A 378 2.96 19.85 -9.18
C VAL A 378 3.78 19.48 -10.42
N THR A 379 4.85 20.21 -10.69
CA THR A 379 5.71 19.94 -11.85
C THR A 379 6.64 18.75 -11.61
N TYR A 380 7.08 18.07 -12.68
CA TYR A 380 8.06 16.99 -12.57
C TYR A 380 9.36 17.42 -11.88
N PRO A 381 9.99 18.56 -12.24
CA PRO A 381 11.19 19.03 -11.54
C PRO A 381 10.98 19.22 -10.04
N PHE A 382 9.80 19.67 -9.63
CA PHE A 382 9.47 19.83 -8.22
C PHE A 382 9.38 18.47 -7.51
N LEU A 383 8.67 17.49 -8.08
CA LEU A 383 8.61 16.13 -7.53
C LEU A 383 9.99 15.49 -7.39
N LYS A 384 10.84 15.65 -8.41
CA LYS A 384 12.22 15.16 -8.39
C LYS A 384 13.02 15.78 -7.24
N SER A 385 12.91 17.10 -7.04
CA SER A 385 13.54 17.79 -5.91
C SER A 385 13.05 17.28 -4.55
N MET A 386 11.78 16.89 -4.44
CA MET A 386 11.23 16.28 -3.23
C MET A 386 11.80 14.88 -3.00
N LYS A 387 11.97 14.08 -4.06
CA LYS A 387 12.54 12.72 -4.00
C LYS A 387 13.99 12.72 -3.51
N GLU A 388 14.79 13.72 -3.90
CA GLU A 388 16.16 13.89 -3.42
C GLU A 388 16.23 14.19 -1.92
N ASN A 389 15.17 14.77 -1.36
CA ASN A 389 15.04 15.08 0.06
C ASN A 389 14.32 13.99 0.87
N LYS A 390 14.07 12.81 0.29
CA LYS A 390 13.43 11.67 0.97
C LYS A 390 14.18 11.28 2.23
N PHE A 391 13.39 10.79 3.19
CA PHE A 391 13.86 10.39 4.51
C PHE A 391 14.92 9.28 4.45
N GLU A 392 14.69 8.27 3.61
CA GLU A 392 15.56 7.10 3.41
C GLU A 392 16.98 7.48 3.01
N LYS A 393 17.17 8.62 2.34
CA LYS A 393 18.49 9.13 1.91
C LYS A 393 19.24 9.87 3.01
N LYS A 394 18.66 10.00 4.21
CA LYS A 394 19.30 10.67 5.35
C LYS A 394 20.21 9.70 6.11
N ASP A 395 21.26 10.25 6.70
CA ASP A 395 22.24 9.50 7.50
C ASP A 395 21.60 8.82 8.73
N SER A 396 22.25 7.76 9.23
CA SER A 396 21.74 6.95 10.34
C SER A 396 21.41 7.76 11.59
N TYR A 397 22.25 8.74 11.94
CA TYR A 397 22.01 9.62 13.09
C TYR A 397 20.73 10.44 12.91
N THR A 398 20.49 10.95 11.71
CA THR A 398 19.25 11.66 11.39
C THR A 398 18.04 10.72 11.46
N GLN A 399 18.15 9.48 11.00
CA GLN A 399 17.08 8.49 11.09
C GLN A 399 16.73 8.14 12.55
N GLU A 400 17.73 7.86 13.38
CA GLU A 400 17.57 7.61 14.82
C GLU A 400 16.89 8.78 15.52
N ARG A 401 17.31 10.01 15.22
CA ARG A 401 16.70 11.23 15.78
C ARG A 401 15.21 11.30 15.44
N TYR A 402 14.83 10.93 14.23
CA TYR A 402 13.43 10.96 13.82
C TYR A 402 12.61 9.80 14.40
N MET A 403 13.21 8.62 14.63
CA MET A 403 12.59 7.57 15.44
C MET A 403 12.30 8.06 16.86
N LEU A 404 13.24 8.72 17.51
CA LEU A 404 13.01 9.33 18.82
C LEU A 404 11.87 10.37 18.80
N ILE A 405 11.74 11.11 17.70
CA ILE A 405 10.63 12.05 17.50
C ILE A 405 9.30 11.30 17.34
N LEU A 406 9.27 10.24 16.52
CA LEU A 406 8.08 9.42 16.36
C LEU A 406 7.64 8.84 17.71
N ASP A 407 8.54 8.20 18.44
CA ASP A 407 8.25 7.60 19.73
C ASP A 407 7.68 8.65 20.71
N GLU A 408 8.23 9.87 20.75
CA GLU A 408 7.67 10.97 21.55
C GLU A 408 6.27 11.39 21.10
N MET A 409 6.01 11.41 19.79
CA MET A 409 4.68 11.71 19.24
C MET A 409 3.64 10.66 19.61
N LEU A 410 4.05 9.42 19.89
CA LEU A 410 3.18 8.29 20.24
C LEU A 410 2.89 8.15 21.75
N ILE A 411 3.64 8.83 22.64
CA ILE A 411 3.36 8.81 24.10
C ILE A 411 1.96 9.42 24.39
N PRO A 412 1.07 8.78 25.17
CA PRO A 412 -0.26 9.31 25.47
C PRO A 412 -0.30 10.75 26.07
#